data_AF-A0A5K8A7R6-F1
#
_entry.id   AF-A0A5K8A7R6-F1
#
_cell.length_a   1.000
_cell.length_b   1.000
_cell.length_c   1.000
_cell.angle_alpha   90.00
_cell.angle_beta   90.00
_cell.angle_gamma   90.00
#
_symmetry.space_group_name_H-M   'P 1'
#
loop_
_entity.id
_entity.type
_entity.pdbx_description
1 polymer ?
#
loop_
_entity_poly.entity_id
_entity_poly.type
_entity_poly.pdbx_seq_one_letter_code
_entity_poly.pdbx_strand_id
1 'polypeptide(L)'
;MLEGTLKCDHVHMCLSIPPKYSIAFTIGFLKGKSAVRIHQYMHRKGQPTPKSFWSRGYCVSTVGLDAETIRTYIRQQEAFEKQQMELDFE
;
A
#
# COMPACT_ATOMS: atom_id res chain seq x y z
N MET A 1 -3.60 3.48 -7.96
CA MET A 1 -3.49 2.03 -8.26
C MET A 1 -2.69 1.92 -9.53
N LEU A 2 -1.67 1.08 -9.57
CA LEU A 2 -0.83 0.88 -10.75
C LEU A 2 -1.42 -0.24 -11.62
N GLU A 3 -1.75 -1.37 -11.00
CA GLU A 3 -2.35 -2.53 -11.68
C GLU A 3 -3.24 -3.33 -10.71
N GLY A 4 -4.11 -4.19 -11.23
CA GLY A 4 -4.85 -5.15 -10.42
C GLY A 4 -5.59 -6.21 -11.21
N THR A 5 -5.77 -7.39 -10.60
CA THR A 5 -6.55 -8.48 -11.17
C THR A 5 -7.53 -9.05 -10.14
N LEU A 6 -8.74 -9.37 -10.62
CA LEU A 6 -9.78 -10.02 -9.85
C LEU A 6 -9.77 -11.51 -10.17
N LYS A 7 -9.72 -12.35 -9.14
CA LYS A 7 -9.91 -13.80 -9.22
C LYS A 7 -11.23 -14.16 -8.54
N CYS A 8 -11.66 -15.42 -8.69
CA CYS A 8 -12.94 -15.88 -8.14
C CYS A 8 -13.00 -15.77 -6.61
N ASP A 9 -11.86 -15.88 -5.93
CA ASP A 9 -11.73 -15.96 -4.47
C ASP A 9 -10.76 -14.93 -3.85
N HIS A 10 -9.99 -14.18 -4.67
CA HIS A 10 -9.04 -13.18 -4.18
C HIS A 10 -8.79 -12.04 -5.20
N VAL A 11 -8.10 -10.99 -4.74
CA VAL A 11 -7.72 -9.82 -5.56
C VAL A 11 -6.24 -9.56 -5.43
N HIS A 12 -5.56 -9.34 -6.55
CA HIS A 12 -4.19 -8.80 -6.57
C HIS A 12 -4.22 -7.33 -6.94
N MET A 13 -3.43 -6.52 -6.24
CA MET A 13 -3.30 -5.08 -6.50
C MET A 13 -1.83 -4.67 -6.42
N CYS A 14 -1.36 -3.93 -7.42
CA CYS A 14 -0.11 -3.19 -7.36
C CYS A 14 -0.42 -1.73 -6.99
N LEU A 15 0.06 -1.29 -5.83
CA LEU A 15 -0.29 0.00 -5.24
C LEU A 15 0.97 0.84 -5.02
N SER A 16 0.93 2.11 -5.45
CA SER A 16 1.84 3.14 -4.96
C SER A 16 1.18 3.79 -3.74
N ILE A 17 1.82 3.69 -2.57
CA ILE A 17 1.31 4.18 -1.30
C ILE A 17 2.30 5.23 -0.76
N PRO A 18 1.86 6.46 -0.48
CA PRO A 18 2.72 7.46 0.15
C PRO A 18 3.24 6.97 1.51
N PRO A 19 4.52 7.24 1.86
CA PRO A 19 5.15 6.69 3.07
C PRO A 19 4.49 7.15 4.38
N LYS A 20 3.74 8.26 4.36
CA LYS A 20 2.95 8.73 5.51
C LYS A 20 1.80 7.80 5.91
N TYR A 21 1.41 6.87 5.04
CA TYR A 21 0.35 5.90 5.32
C TYR A 21 0.94 4.53 5.58
N SER A 22 0.53 3.89 6.68
CA SER A 22 0.90 2.51 6.94
C SER A 22 0.16 1.55 6.01
N ILE A 23 0.82 0.47 5.59
CA ILE A 23 0.22 -0.58 4.76
C ILE A 23 -1.04 -1.14 5.44
N ALA A 24 -0.98 -1.37 6.75
CA ALA A 24 -2.12 -1.88 7.52
C ALA A 24 -3.33 -0.93 7.45
N PHE A 25 -3.11 0.37 7.56
CA PHE A 25 -4.17 1.37 7.41
C PHE A 25 -4.75 1.36 5.99
N THR A 26 -3.88 1.41 4.97
CA THR A 26 -4.33 1.42 3.56
C THR A 26 -5.14 0.18 3.21
N ILE A 27 -4.66 -1.02 3.56
CA ILE A 27 -5.37 -2.27 3.27
C ILE A 27 -6.64 -2.39 4.11
N GLY A 28 -6.61 -1.98 5.38
CA GLY A 28 -7.80 -1.93 6.25
C GLY A 28 -8.89 -1.03 5.68
N PHE A 29 -8.52 0.16 5.20
CA PHE A 29 -9.43 1.08 4.54
C PHE A 29 -10.03 0.48 3.26
N LEU A 30 -9.19 -0.08 2.38
CA LEU A 30 -9.64 -0.70 1.13
C LEU A 30 -10.60 -1.86 1.38
N LYS A 31 -10.24 -2.79 2.26
CA LYS A 31 -11.09 -3.94 2.62
C LYS A 31 -12.39 -3.48 3.28
N GLY A 32 -12.33 -2.51 4.20
CA GLY A 32 -13.51 -2.00 4.90
C GLY A 32 -14.49 -1.31 3.97
N LYS A 33 -14.03 -0.35 3.15
CA LYS A 33 -14.91 0.39 2.23
C LYS A 33 -15.49 -0.48 1.13
N SER A 34 -14.71 -1.41 0.58
CA SER A 34 -15.20 -2.35 -0.43
C SER A 34 -16.25 -3.30 0.15
N ALA A 35 -16.05 -3.86 1.35
CA ALA A 35 -17.03 -4.72 2.00
C ALA A 35 -18.38 -4.02 2.17
N VAL A 36 -18.38 -2.77 2.67
CA VAL A 36 -19.62 -1.97 2.80
C VAL A 36 -20.33 -1.81 1.46
N ARG A 37 -19.59 -1.47 0.40
CA ARG A 37 -20.16 -1.25 -0.93
C ARG A 37 -20.73 -2.53 -1.53
N ILE A 38 -20.07 -3.66 -1.32
CA ILE A 38 -20.52 -4.98 -1.78
C ILE A 38 -21.78 -5.40 -1.03
N HIS A 39 -21.82 -5.24 0.30
CA HIS A 39 -23.02 -5.52 1.09
C HIS A 39 -24.22 -4.69 0.62
N GLN A 40 -24.05 -3.39 0.38
CA GLN A 40 -25.10 -2.53 -0.16
C GLN A 40 -25.57 -2.97 -1.56
N TYR A 41 -24.67 -3.46 -2.40
CA TYR A 41 -25.01 -3.99 -3.71
C TYR A 41 -25.82 -5.29 -3.63
N MET A 42 -25.37 -6.26 -2.81
CA MET A 42 -26.09 -7.52 -2.59
C MET A 42 -27.47 -7.28 -1.97
N HIS A 43 -27.54 -6.39 -0.97
CA HIS A 43 -28.80 -6.01 -0.32
C HIS A 43 -29.80 -5.43 -1.33
N ARG A 44 -29.36 -4.55 -2.23
CA ARG A 44 -30.22 -4.02 -3.31
C ARG A 44 -30.69 -5.09 -4.29
N LYS A 45 -29.95 -6.18 -4.44
CA LYS A 45 -30.33 -7.34 -5.25
C LYS A 45 -31.18 -8.37 -4.49
N GLY A 46 -31.53 -8.10 -3.23
CA GLY A 46 -32.25 -9.05 -2.38
C GLY A 46 -31.45 -10.32 -2.05
N GLN A 47 -30.12 -10.27 -2.20
CA GLN A 47 -29.24 -11.41 -1.94
C GLN A 47 -28.80 -11.40 -0.48
N PRO A 48 -28.73 -12.57 0.18
CA PRO A 48 -28.23 -12.67 1.55
C PRO A 48 -26.77 -12.22 1.60
N THR A 49 -26.45 -11.29 2.51
CA THR A 49 -25.08 -10.82 2.73
C THR A 49 -24.36 -11.68 3.78
N PRO A 50 -23.14 -12.17 3.48
CA PRO A 50 -22.32 -12.87 4.48
C PRO A 50 -21.92 -11.92 5.63
N LYS A 51 -21.61 -12.44 6.82
CA LYS A 51 -21.19 -11.60 7.96
C LYS A 51 -19.87 -10.86 7.72
N SER A 52 -18.95 -11.47 6.97
CA SER A 52 -17.68 -10.87 6.55
C SER A 52 -17.45 -11.18 5.08
N PHE A 53 -17.12 -10.15 4.30
CA PHE A 53 -16.76 -10.32 2.88
C PHE A 53 -15.28 -10.73 2.70
N TRP A 54 -14.38 -10.13 3.48
CA TRP A 54 -12.94 -10.41 3.40
C TRP A 54 -12.47 -11.35 4.50
N SER A 55 -11.36 -12.06 4.26
CA SER A 55 -10.59 -12.73 5.31
C SER A 55 -9.95 -11.70 6.25
N ARG A 56 -9.54 -12.11 7.46
CA ARG A 56 -8.89 -11.18 8.41
C ARG A 56 -7.52 -10.69 7.91
N GLY A 57 -6.73 -11.60 7.33
CA GLY A 57 -5.37 -11.32 6.85
C GLY A 57 -5.29 -10.63 5.49
N TYR A 58 -4.06 -10.29 5.09
CA TYR A 58 -3.70 -9.83 3.76
C TYR A 58 -2.23 -10.21 3.49
N CYS A 59 -1.87 -10.36 2.21
CA CYS A 59 -0.49 -10.58 1.78
C CYS A 59 0.05 -9.27 1.19
N VAL A 60 1.29 -8.93 1.52
CA VAL A 60 1.98 -7.75 0.96
C VAL A 60 3.43 -8.08 0.69
N SER A 61 3.93 -7.58 -0.44
CA SER A 61 5.34 -7.61 -0.80
C SER A 61 5.70 -6.26 -1.42
N THR A 62 6.84 -5.69 -1.03
CA THR A 62 7.34 -4.46 -1.62
C THR A 62 8.00 -4.76 -2.96
N VAL A 63 7.60 -4.04 -4.00
CA VAL A 63 8.17 -4.13 -5.34
C VAL A 63 8.93 -2.85 -5.66
N GLY A 64 10.07 -2.95 -6.34
CA GLY A 64 10.74 -1.79 -6.94
C GLY A 64 11.85 -1.11 -6.14
N LEU A 65 12.34 -1.72 -5.05
CA LEU A 65 13.60 -1.27 -4.45
C LEU A 65 14.75 -2.10 -5.01
N ASP A 66 15.43 -1.55 -6.02
CA ASP A 66 16.71 -2.06 -6.48
C ASP A 66 17.80 -1.73 -5.46
N ALA A 67 18.60 -2.75 -5.10
CA ALA A 67 19.63 -2.63 -4.08
C ALA A 67 20.75 -1.66 -4.51
N GLU A 68 21.00 -1.52 -5.81
CA GLU A 68 21.96 -0.54 -6.33
C GLU A 68 21.42 0.89 -6.17
N THR A 69 20.16 1.12 -6.55
CA THR A 69 19.46 2.39 -6.33
C THR A 69 19.48 2.83 -4.86
N ILE A 70 19.23 1.90 -3.92
CA ILE A 70 19.30 2.20 -2.47
C ILE A 70 20.72 2.64 -2.07
N ARG A 71 21.76 1.91 -2.50
CA ARG A 71 23.16 2.23 -2.14
C ARG A 71 23.57 3.59 -2.68
N THR A 72 23.14 3.93 -3.90
CA THR A 72 23.41 5.23 -4.51
C THR A 72 22.74 6.35 -3.72
N TYR A 73 21.48 6.17 -3.33
CA TYR A 73 20.77 7.13 -2.48
C TYR A 73 21.50 7.36 -1.14
N ILE A 74 21.93 6.30 -0.45
CA ILE A 74 22.66 6.41 0.83
C ILE A 74 23.94 7.25 0.66
N ARG A 75 24.76 6.95 -0.36
CA ARG A 75 26.01 7.69 -0.61
C ARG A 75 25.79 9.17 -0.90
N GLN A 76 24.76 9.47 -1.69
CA GLN A 76 24.42 10.86 -2.02
C GLN A 76 23.92 11.63 -0.80
N GLN A 77 23.10 10.98 0.03
CA GLN A 77 22.60 11.55 1.27
C GLN A 77 23.73 11.89 2.25
N GLU A 78 24.66 10.95 2.47
CA GLU A 78 25.84 11.16 3.34
C GLU A 78 26.72 12.32 2.84
N ALA A 79 26.93 12.42 1.52
CA ALA A 79 27.70 13.52 0.93
C ALA A 79 27.01 14.88 1.12
N PHE A 80 25.69 14.94 0.93
CA PHE A 80 24.91 16.16 1.13
C PHE A 80 24.92 16.62 2.60
N GLU A 81 24.76 15.68 3.54
CA GLU A 81 24.83 15.97 4.97
C GLU A 81 26.21 16.51 5.38
N LYS A 82 27.29 15.93 4.84
CA LYS A 82 28.65 16.43 5.07
C LYS A 82 28.83 17.85 4.53
N GLN A 83 28.33 18.14 3.33
CA GLN A 83 28.41 19.48 2.74
C GLN A 83 27.60 20.50 3.56
N GLN A 84 26.41 20.13 4.07
CA GLN A 84 25.64 21.01 4.96
C GLN A 84 26.39 21.30 6.25
N MET A 85 27.00 20.30 6.89
CA MET A 85 27.80 20.53 8.10
C MET A 85 28.97 21.48 7.83
N GLU A 86 29.69 21.33 6.71
CA GLU A 86 30.81 22.22 6.36
C GLU A 86 30.37 23.68 6.13
N LEU A 87 29.13 23.92 5.68
CA LEU A 87 28.58 25.27 5.47
C LEU A 87 28.07 25.95 6.75
N ASP A 88 27.75 25.18 7.79
CA ASP A 88 27.27 25.71 9.09
C ASP A 88 28.41 26.15 10.05
N PHE A 89 29.68 26.07 9.61
CA PHE A 89 30.86 26.46 10.40
C PHE A 89 31.54 27.78 9.94
N GLU A 90 30.93 28.54 9.02
CA GLU A 90 31.30 29.94 8.69
C GLU A 90 30.30 30.95 9.29
#